data_AF-A0A3B8WH62-F1
#
_entry.id   AF-A0A3B8WH62-F1
#
_cell.length_a   1.000
_cell.length_b   1.000
_cell.length_c   1.000
_cell.angle_alpha   90.00
_cell.angle_beta   90.00
_cell.angle_gamma   90.00
#
_symmetry.space_group_name_H-M   'P 1'
#
loop_
_entity.id
_entity.type
_entity.pdbx_description
1 polymer ?
#
loop_
_entity_poly.entity_id
_entity_poly.type
_entity_poly.pdbx_seq_one_letter_code
_entity_poly.pdbx_strand_id
1 'polypeptide(L)'
;MKERLNNDFQFVEVGRVDPKKVPAKKRKKEFGEIYHPFSETHAASQSHRCLACGNPYCEWKCPVHNYIPNWLKLVSEGNIMKAVELCHQTNSLPEVCGRVCPQDRLCEGACTLNDGYGAVTIGSVEKYITDTAFALGWKPDMSNVTWTDKKVAVIGAGPAGLGCADVLVRNGVKPVVFDRYPEIGGLLTFGIPEFKLEKSVMSRRRKVFEEMGVEFRLSTEVGIDVQLNKILEEFDAVFMGMGTY
;
A
#
# COMPACT_ATOMS: atom_id res chain seq x y z
N MET A 1 -16.17 23.28 -7.87
CA MET A 1 -15.64 23.16 -6.50
C MET A 1 -16.73 22.50 -5.67
N LYS A 2 -16.54 21.25 -5.22
CA LYS A 2 -17.50 20.62 -4.31
C LYS A 2 -17.38 21.35 -2.97
N GLU A 3 -18.47 21.94 -2.48
CA GLU A 3 -18.53 22.55 -1.15
C GLU A 3 -18.03 21.53 -0.13
N ARG A 4 -17.06 21.93 0.69
CA ARG A 4 -16.65 21.17 1.87
C ARG A 4 -17.92 20.88 2.66
N LEU A 5 -18.09 19.63 3.10
CA LEU A 5 -19.03 19.34 4.17
C LEU A 5 -18.62 20.23 5.35
N ASN A 6 -19.31 21.35 5.58
CA ASN A 6 -19.00 22.27 6.66
C ASN A 6 -19.57 21.71 7.97
N ASN A 7 -19.15 20.51 8.34
CA ASN A 7 -19.63 19.81 9.53
C ASN A 7 -18.45 19.23 10.32
N ASP A 8 -17.86 20.05 11.18
CA ASP A 8 -16.77 19.64 12.06
C ASP A 8 -17.19 18.53 13.06
N PHE A 9 -18.49 18.23 13.18
CA PHE A 9 -19.05 17.18 14.04
C PHE A 9 -19.70 16.03 13.25
N GLN A 10 -19.33 15.82 11.99
CA GLN A 10 -19.96 14.77 11.16
C GLN A 10 -19.90 13.37 11.80
N PHE A 11 -18.91 13.07 12.62
CA PHE A 11 -18.81 11.79 13.32
C PHE A 11 -19.95 11.53 14.33
N VAL A 12 -20.66 12.57 14.78
CA VAL A 12 -21.83 12.48 15.66
C VAL A 12 -23.08 12.08 14.87
N GLU A 13 -23.25 12.66 13.69
CA GLU A 13 -24.44 12.45 12.85
C GLU A 13 -24.29 11.22 11.93
N VAL A 14 -23.06 10.91 11.52
CA VAL A 14 -22.73 9.84 10.59
C VAL A 14 -21.92 8.78 11.32
N GLY A 15 -22.56 7.63 11.53
CA GLY A 15 -21.90 6.44 12.09
C GLY A 15 -20.83 5.85 11.15
N ARG A 16 -19.99 4.98 11.73
CA ARG A 16 -19.03 4.19 10.96
C ARG A 16 -19.77 3.27 9.97
N VAL A 17 -19.34 3.28 8.72
CA VAL A 17 -19.84 2.37 7.69
C VAL A 17 -18.67 1.61 7.09
N ASP A 18 -18.67 0.29 7.24
CA ASP A 18 -17.70 -0.58 6.57
C ASP A 18 -18.13 -0.85 5.11
N PRO A 19 -17.20 -1.21 4.22
CA PRO A 19 -17.54 -1.57 2.85
C PRO A 19 -18.49 -2.77 2.78
N LYS A 20 -19.36 -2.77 1.77
CA LYS A 20 -20.32 -3.85 1.56
C LYS A 20 -19.59 -5.17 1.33
N LYS A 21 -20.04 -6.22 2.01
CA LYS A 21 -19.51 -7.58 1.86
C LYS A 21 -20.29 -8.34 0.79
N VAL A 22 -19.58 -9.13 -0.02
CA VAL A 22 -20.17 -10.13 -0.90
C VAL A 22 -21.02 -11.09 -0.06
N PRO A 23 -22.27 -11.42 -0.46
CA PRO A 23 -23.14 -12.30 0.31
C PRO A 23 -22.49 -13.65 0.62
N ALA A 24 -22.76 -14.18 1.81
CA ALA A 24 -22.16 -15.44 2.28
C ALA A 24 -22.40 -16.62 1.32
N LYS A 25 -23.56 -16.67 0.64
CA LYS A 25 -23.88 -17.72 -0.34
C LYS A 25 -22.94 -17.69 -1.57
N LYS A 26 -22.46 -16.51 -1.96
CA LYS A 26 -21.59 -16.30 -3.13
C LYS A 26 -20.11 -16.51 -2.77
N ARG A 27 -19.62 -15.85 -1.71
CA ARG A 27 -18.21 -15.95 -1.26
C ARG A 27 -17.79 -17.32 -0.69
N LYS A 28 -18.73 -18.27 -0.54
CA LYS A 28 -18.42 -19.67 -0.22
C LYS A 28 -17.96 -20.47 -1.43
N LYS A 29 -18.25 -19.99 -2.65
CA LYS A 29 -17.96 -20.67 -3.92
C LYS A 29 -16.92 -19.93 -4.76
N GLU A 30 -16.84 -18.62 -4.61
CA GLU A 30 -15.94 -17.75 -5.35
C GLU A 30 -14.79 -17.26 -4.46
N PHE A 31 -13.60 -17.14 -5.04
CA PHE A 31 -12.37 -16.72 -4.34
C PHE A 31 -12.00 -15.24 -4.58
N GLY A 32 -12.90 -14.44 -5.15
CA GLY A 32 -12.69 -13.00 -5.33
C GLY A 32 -12.79 -12.20 -4.04
N GLU A 33 -12.32 -10.94 -4.05
CA GLU A 33 -12.31 -10.07 -2.88
C GLU A 33 -13.69 -9.93 -2.21
N ILE A 34 -13.73 -10.14 -0.89
CA ILE A 34 -14.99 -10.17 -0.12
C ILE A 34 -15.60 -8.77 0.04
N TYR A 35 -14.78 -7.72 0.07
CA TYR A 35 -15.21 -6.36 0.33
C TYR A 35 -15.23 -5.56 -0.96
N HIS A 36 -16.38 -5.00 -1.29
CA HIS A 36 -16.50 -4.05 -2.39
C HIS A 36 -15.69 -2.78 -2.08
N PRO A 37 -15.06 -2.15 -3.08
CA PRO A 37 -14.47 -0.83 -2.91
C PRO A 37 -15.53 0.20 -2.45
N PHE A 38 -15.11 1.23 -1.71
CA PHE A 38 -15.99 2.37 -1.46
C PHE A 38 -16.31 3.10 -2.77
N SER A 39 -17.52 3.65 -2.85
CA SER A 39 -17.81 4.71 -3.81
C SER A 39 -17.17 6.02 -3.33
N GLU A 40 -16.97 6.97 -4.26
CA GLU A 40 -16.48 8.32 -3.92
C GLU A 40 -17.29 8.96 -2.78
N THR A 41 -18.62 8.84 -2.83
CA THR A 41 -19.52 9.39 -1.81
C THR A 41 -19.29 8.77 -0.43
N HIS A 42 -19.13 7.45 -0.34
CA HIS A 42 -18.86 6.78 0.94
C HIS A 42 -17.45 7.09 1.44
N ALA A 43 -16.45 7.08 0.55
CA ALA A 43 -15.07 7.40 0.92
C ALA A 43 -14.96 8.84 1.45
N ALA A 44 -15.55 9.83 0.75
CA ALA A 44 -15.57 11.21 1.21
C ALA A 44 -16.31 11.36 2.54
N SER A 45 -17.50 10.74 2.68
CA SER A 45 -18.29 10.81 3.90
C SER A 45 -17.58 10.18 5.10
N GLN A 46 -16.98 8.99 4.94
CA GLN A 46 -16.27 8.32 6.03
C GLN A 46 -14.95 9.01 6.36
N SER A 47 -14.26 9.60 5.37
CA SER A 47 -13.05 10.39 5.62
C SER A 47 -13.34 11.67 6.39
N HIS A 48 -14.47 12.32 6.11
CA HIS A 48 -14.89 13.55 6.79
C HIS A 48 -15.28 13.33 8.26
N ARG A 49 -15.41 12.08 8.73
CA ARG A 49 -15.54 11.79 10.16
C ARG A 49 -14.23 12.08 10.93
N CYS A 50 -13.10 12.22 10.24
CA CYS A 50 -11.81 12.49 10.89
C CYS A 50 -11.81 13.84 11.63
N LEU A 51 -11.39 13.84 12.89
CA LEU A 51 -11.30 15.05 13.73
C LEU A 51 -10.13 15.97 13.39
N ALA A 52 -9.22 15.54 12.50
CA ALA A 52 -7.92 16.20 12.29
C ALA A 52 -7.17 16.48 13.61
N CYS A 53 -7.07 15.46 14.48
CA CYS A 53 -6.46 15.56 15.80
C CYS A 53 -5.08 16.23 15.75
N GLY A 54 -4.80 17.15 16.67
CA GLY A 54 -3.48 17.78 16.79
C GLY A 54 -2.35 16.78 17.09
N ASN A 55 -2.65 15.71 17.83
CA ASN A 55 -1.77 14.55 17.98
C ASN A 55 -2.47 13.30 17.40
N PRO A 56 -2.20 12.91 16.14
CA PRO A 56 -2.89 11.83 15.49
C PRO A 56 -2.34 10.46 15.94
N TYR A 57 -2.98 9.84 16.93
CA TYR A 57 -2.63 8.50 17.41
C TYR A 57 -2.69 7.42 16.31
N CYS A 58 -3.56 7.61 15.31
CA CYS A 58 -3.64 6.70 14.16
C CYS A 58 -2.33 6.66 13.35
N GLU A 59 -1.65 7.80 13.19
CA GLU A 59 -0.36 7.93 12.51
C GLU A 59 0.76 7.32 13.37
N TRP A 60 0.77 7.59 14.67
CA TRP A 60 1.74 6.99 15.59
C TRP A 60 1.65 5.48 15.70
N LYS A 61 0.43 4.91 15.64
CA LYS A 61 0.22 3.46 15.70
C LYS A 61 0.41 2.78 14.35
N CYS A 62 0.42 3.53 13.26
CA CYS A 62 0.79 3.01 11.94
C CYS A 62 2.30 2.78 11.92
N PRO A 63 2.81 1.56 11.65
CA PRO A 63 4.25 1.28 11.67
C PRO A 63 5.07 2.10 10.66
N VAL A 64 4.43 2.59 9.60
CA VAL A 64 5.05 3.44 8.58
C VAL A 64 4.75 4.93 8.77
N HIS A 65 4.06 5.30 9.85
CA HIS A 65 3.72 6.69 10.17
C HIS A 65 3.06 7.44 9.00
N ASN A 66 2.11 6.78 8.33
CA ASN A 66 1.33 7.41 7.27
C ASN A 66 0.67 8.70 7.76
N TYR A 67 0.66 9.74 6.92
CA TYR A 67 -0.01 11.02 7.17
C TYR A 67 -1.54 10.92 7.07
N ILE A 68 -2.13 10.07 7.92
CA ILE A 68 -3.52 9.62 7.84
C ILE A 68 -4.53 10.78 7.82
N PRO A 69 -4.48 11.74 8.78
CA PRO A 69 -5.43 12.86 8.76
C PRO A 69 -5.34 13.68 7.46
N ASN A 70 -4.14 13.83 6.91
CA ASN A 70 -3.89 14.68 5.75
C ASN A 70 -4.48 14.09 4.47
N TRP A 71 -4.25 12.79 4.20
CA TRP A 71 -4.85 12.18 3.02
C TRP A 71 -6.35 11.93 3.21
N LEU A 72 -6.85 11.71 4.43
CA LEU A 72 -8.29 11.66 4.71
C LEU A 72 -8.97 12.99 4.37
N LYS A 73 -8.35 14.11 4.77
CA LYS A 73 -8.83 15.44 4.39
C LYS A 73 -8.88 15.60 2.87
N LEU A 74 -7.82 15.23 2.15
CA LEU A 74 -7.77 15.30 0.69
C LEU A 74 -8.88 14.45 0.03
N VAL A 75 -9.16 13.25 0.55
CA VAL A 75 -10.28 12.42 0.06
C VAL A 75 -11.63 13.09 0.31
N SER A 76 -11.84 13.70 1.48
CA SER A 76 -13.08 14.42 1.78
C SER A 76 -13.31 15.62 0.85
N GLU A 77 -12.22 16.21 0.34
CA GLU A 77 -12.23 17.31 -0.64
C GLU A 77 -12.26 16.81 -2.10
N GLY A 78 -12.27 15.48 -2.32
CA GLY A 78 -12.27 14.86 -3.65
C GLY A 78 -10.91 14.87 -4.37
N ASN A 79 -9.82 15.18 -3.67
CA ASN A 79 -8.48 15.31 -4.24
C ASN A 79 -7.67 14.00 -4.17
N ILE A 80 -8.09 13.01 -4.96
CA ILE A 80 -7.52 11.65 -4.96
C ILE A 80 -6.05 11.64 -5.40
N MET A 81 -5.68 12.44 -6.41
CA MET A 81 -4.31 12.46 -6.94
C MET A 81 -3.32 12.99 -5.91
N LYS A 82 -3.66 14.01 -5.12
CA LYS A 82 -2.79 14.44 -4.01
C LYS A 82 -2.79 13.44 -2.85
N ALA A 83 -3.93 12.78 -2.61
CA ALA A 83 -4.04 11.78 -1.54
C ALA A 83 -3.13 10.57 -1.81
N VAL A 84 -3.10 10.05 -3.05
CA VAL A 84 -2.25 8.91 -3.42
C VAL A 84 -0.76 9.26 -3.33
N GLU A 85 -0.35 10.45 -3.79
CA GLU A 85 1.04 10.91 -3.61
C GLU A 85 1.43 10.90 -2.15
N LEU A 86 0.56 11.41 -1.28
CA LEU A 86 0.83 11.46 0.16
C LEU A 86 0.87 10.07 0.80
N CYS A 87 0.01 9.12 0.38
CA CYS A 87 0.08 7.73 0.82
C CYS A 87 1.42 7.07 0.45
N HIS A 88 1.93 7.35 -0.75
CA HIS A 88 3.17 6.77 -1.26
C HIS A 88 4.45 7.43 -0.72
N GLN A 89 4.37 8.56 -0.03
CA GLN A 89 5.55 9.17 0.61
C GLN A 89 6.10 8.32 1.76
N THR A 90 5.22 7.62 2.47
CA THR A 90 5.57 6.84 3.66
C THR A 90 5.38 5.34 3.47
N ASN A 91 4.53 4.94 2.52
CA ASN A 91 4.21 3.53 2.28
C ASN A 91 4.55 3.11 0.83
N SER A 92 5.41 2.11 0.69
CA SER A 92 5.69 1.54 -0.62
C SER A 92 4.51 0.74 -1.18
N LEU A 93 3.62 0.17 -0.37
CA LEU A 93 2.55 -0.76 -0.80
C LEU A 93 1.15 -0.41 -0.20
N PRO A 94 0.65 0.84 -0.33
CA PRO A 94 -0.61 1.27 0.30
C PRO A 94 -1.83 0.47 -0.15
N GLU A 95 -1.87 0.02 -1.41
CA GLU A 95 -2.93 -0.82 -1.94
C GLU A 95 -2.96 -2.22 -1.31
N VAL A 96 -1.83 -2.70 -0.80
CA VAL A 96 -1.73 -3.96 -0.05
C VAL A 96 -2.10 -3.70 1.41
N CYS A 97 -1.51 -2.68 2.03
CA CYS A 97 -1.74 -2.32 3.43
C CYS A 97 -3.22 -2.05 3.73
N GLY A 98 -3.91 -1.30 2.87
CA GLY A 98 -5.34 -1.03 2.99
C GLY A 98 -6.22 -2.30 2.96
N ARG A 99 -5.72 -3.40 2.39
CA ARG A 99 -6.41 -4.69 2.31
C ARG A 99 -6.06 -5.65 3.45
N VAL A 100 -4.80 -5.70 3.86
CA VAL A 100 -4.30 -6.81 4.68
C VAL A 100 -3.86 -6.43 6.10
N CYS A 101 -3.58 -5.16 6.37
CA CYS A 101 -3.19 -4.72 7.70
C CYS A 101 -4.28 -5.07 8.73
N PRO A 102 -3.93 -5.44 9.97
CA PRO A 102 -4.90 -5.59 11.06
C PRO A 102 -5.21 -4.21 11.64
N GLN A 103 -6.03 -3.40 10.95
CA GLN A 103 -6.25 -2.01 11.33
C GLN A 103 -6.84 -1.86 12.74
N ASP A 104 -7.63 -2.83 13.20
CA ASP A 104 -8.20 -2.94 14.54
C ASP A 104 -7.14 -2.93 15.66
N ARG A 105 -5.92 -3.39 15.36
CA ARG A 105 -4.78 -3.39 16.29
C ARG A 105 -3.77 -2.27 16.01
N LEU A 106 -3.96 -1.56 14.90
CA LEU A 106 -3.08 -0.52 14.40
C LEU A 106 -3.81 0.83 14.37
N CYS A 107 -3.86 1.46 13.19
CA CYS A 107 -4.33 2.82 13.00
C CYS A 107 -5.80 3.05 13.42
N GLU A 108 -6.71 2.12 13.09
CA GLU A 108 -8.13 2.23 13.48
C GLU A 108 -8.33 1.92 14.96
N GLY A 109 -7.58 0.95 15.50
CA GLY A 109 -7.58 0.64 16.93
C GLY A 109 -7.18 1.83 17.81
N ALA A 110 -6.26 2.66 17.33
CA ALA A 110 -5.78 3.87 18.01
C ALA A 110 -6.54 5.15 17.64
N CYS A 111 -7.55 5.07 16.77
CA CYS A 111 -8.32 6.25 16.39
C CYS A 111 -9.07 6.81 17.61
N THR A 112 -9.02 8.13 17.85
CA THR A 112 -9.74 8.79 18.95
C THR A 112 -11.25 8.49 18.92
N LEU A 113 -11.83 8.32 17.74
CA LEU A 113 -13.25 7.96 17.59
C LEU A 113 -13.57 6.50 17.88
N ASN A 114 -12.57 5.63 18.06
CA ASN A 114 -12.79 4.23 18.39
C ASN A 114 -13.37 4.03 19.81
N ASP A 115 -13.46 5.10 20.60
CA ASP A 115 -14.12 5.14 21.89
C ASP A 115 -15.60 5.57 21.73
N GLY A 116 -16.46 4.62 21.36
CA GLY A 116 -17.93 4.80 21.31
C GLY A 116 -18.53 5.28 19.97
N TYR A 117 -17.82 6.09 19.18
CA TYR A 117 -18.30 6.56 17.87
C TYR A 117 -17.94 5.64 16.69
N GLY A 118 -17.01 4.71 16.91
CA GLY A 118 -16.43 3.84 15.88
C GLY A 118 -15.37 4.57 15.05
N ALA A 119 -14.18 3.98 14.97
CA ALA A 119 -13.04 4.54 14.26
C ALA A 119 -13.35 4.91 12.80
N VAL A 120 -12.62 5.89 12.27
CA VAL A 120 -12.59 6.15 10.81
C VAL A 120 -12.12 4.88 10.08
N THR A 121 -12.72 4.56 8.94
CA THR A 121 -12.42 3.36 8.14
C THR A 121 -11.14 3.54 7.30
N ILE A 122 -10.03 3.85 7.99
CA ILE A 122 -8.72 4.23 7.43
C ILE A 122 -8.26 3.23 6.35
N GLY A 123 -8.27 1.92 6.63
CA GLY A 123 -7.78 0.94 5.66
C GLY A 123 -8.63 0.87 4.39
N SER A 124 -9.95 1.03 4.54
CA SER A 124 -10.88 1.03 3.40
C SER A 124 -10.75 2.29 2.54
N VAL A 125 -10.45 3.44 3.17
CA VAL A 125 -10.16 4.67 2.43
C VAL A 125 -8.79 4.60 1.74
N GLU A 126 -7.76 4.04 2.39
CA GLU A 126 -6.43 3.83 1.76
C GLU A 126 -6.56 2.97 0.50
N LYS A 127 -7.31 1.86 0.58
CA LYS A 127 -7.65 1.03 -0.58
C LYS A 127 -8.36 1.83 -1.68
N TYR A 128 -9.36 2.63 -1.31
CA TYR A 128 -10.10 3.45 -2.27
C TYR A 128 -9.21 4.46 -3.00
N ILE A 129 -8.31 5.14 -2.28
CA ILE A 129 -7.35 6.10 -2.84
C ILE A 129 -6.52 5.42 -3.91
N THR A 130 -5.88 4.31 -3.58
CA THR A 130 -4.93 3.64 -4.47
C THR A 130 -5.63 3.02 -5.68
N ASP A 131 -6.76 2.35 -5.46
CA ASP A 131 -7.49 1.69 -6.54
C ASP A 131 -8.03 2.73 -7.54
N THR A 132 -8.56 3.85 -7.05
CA THR A 132 -9.08 4.95 -7.89
C THR A 132 -7.95 5.65 -8.63
N ALA A 133 -6.84 5.94 -7.95
CA ALA A 133 -5.69 6.58 -8.58
C ALA A 133 -5.13 5.74 -9.72
N PHE A 134 -4.93 4.43 -9.51
CA PHE A 134 -4.48 3.54 -10.59
C PHE A 134 -5.49 3.48 -11.76
N ALA A 135 -6.80 3.48 -11.47
CA ALA A 135 -7.83 3.52 -12.51
C ALA A 135 -7.81 4.82 -13.32
N LEU A 136 -7.38 5.93 -12.71
CA LEU A 136 -7.16 7.23 -13.35
C LEU A 136 -5.79 7.35 -14.05
N GLY A 137 -4.99 6.27 -14.08
CA GLY A 137 -3.68 6.24 -14.74
C GLY A 137 -2.55 6.86 -13.91
N TRP A 138 -2.72 6.96 -12.58
CA TRP A 138 -1.64 7.39 -11.70
C TRP A 138 -0.44 6.45 -11.80
N LYS A 139 0.76 7.05 -11.83
CA LYS A 139 2.04 6.39 -11.70
C LYS A 139 3.02 7.31 -10.96
N PRO A 140 4.00 6.76 -10.23
CA PRO A 140 5.05 7.55 -9.61
C PRO A 140 5.81 8.41 -10.62
N ASP A 141 6.05 9.67 -10.27
CA ASP A 141 6.89 10.56 -11.06
C ASP A 141 8.37 10.36 -10.71
N MET A 142 9.15 9.93 -11.70
CA MET A 142 10.59 9.70 -11.59
C MET A 142 11.44 10.81 -12.24
N SER A 143 10.81 11.87 -12.76
CA SER A 143 11.48 12.92 -13.55
C SER A 143 12.53 13.72 -12.77
N ASN A 144 12.38 13.84 -11.45
CA ASN A 144 13.30 14.57 -10.58
C ASN A 144 14.37 13.69 -9.93
N VAL A 145 14.41 12.39 -10.24
CA VAL A 145 15.40 11.46 -9.67
C VAL A 145 16.76 11.67 -10.34
N THR A 146 17.78 11.95 -9.54
CA THR A 146 19.17 12.02 -9.99
C THR A 146 19.79 10.64 -9.89
N TRP A 147 20.03 10.01 -11.05
CA TRP A 147 20.59 8.65 -11.10
C TRP A 147 22.08 8.61 -10.77
N THR A 148 22.46 7.59 -10.03
CA THR A 148 23.84 7.20 -9.74
C THR A 148 24.26 6.06 -10.66
N ASP A 149 25.55 5.75 -10.69
CA ASP A 149 26.08 4.54 -11.33
C ASP A 149 25.95 3.27 -10.45
N LYS A 150 25.43 3.42 -9.22
CA LYS A 150 25.37 2.39 -8.21
C LYS A 150 24.26 1.37 -8.45
N LYS A 151 24.58 0.11 -8.19
CA LYS A 151 23.66 -1.02 -8.30
C LYS A 151 23.61 -1.81 -7.01
N VAL A 152 22.40 -2.14 -6.57
CA VAL A 152 22.17 -2.91 -5.34
C VAL A 152 21.38 -4.17 -5.65
N ALA A 153 21.87 -5.31 -5.20
CA ALA A 153 21.14 -6.57 -5.28
C ALA A 153 20.18 -6.70 -4.11
N VAL A 154 18.92 -7.02 -4.38
CA VAL A 154 17.88 -7.25 -3.38
C VAL A 154 17.46 -8.72 -3.49
N ILE A 155 17.76 -9.53 -2.48
CA ILE A 155 17.45 -10.97 -2.48
C ILE A 155 16.12 -11.19 -1.77
N GLY A 156 15.10 -11.59 -2.54
CA GLY A 156 13.71 -11.77 -2.12
C GLY A 156 12.82 -10.61 -2.57
N ALA A 157 11.76 -10.92 -3.32
CA ALA A 157 10.73 -10.01 -3.79
C ALA A 157 9.51 -9.97 -2.85
N GLY A 158 9.68 -10.27 -1.56
CA GLY A 158 8.66 -10.06 -0.53
C GLY A 158 8.49 -8.57 -0.17
N PRO A 159 7.59 -8.23 0.77
CA PRO A 159 7.33 -6.84 1.17
C PRO A 159 8.59 -6.05 1.53
N ALA A 160 9.54 -6.67 2.25
CA ALA A 160 10.79 -6.04 2.66
C ALA A 160 11.69 -5.69 1.46
N GLY A 161 11.90 -6.63 0.54
CA GLY A 161 12.70 -6.40 -0.66
C GLY A 161 12.06 -5.39 -1.61
N LEU A 162 10.74 -5.46 -1.78
CA LEU A 162 9.99 -4.48 -2.57
C LEU A 162 10.05 -3.06 -1.98
N GLY A 163 9.94 -2.92 -0.66
CA GLY A 163 10.13 -1.63 0.01
C GLY A 163 11.56 -1.10 -0.12
N CYS A 164 12.56 -1.99 0.01
CA CYS A 164 13.96 -1.63 -0.22
C CYS A 164 14.18 -1.14 -1.66
N ALA A 165 13.66 -1.86 -2.66
CA ALA A 165 13.77 -1.47 -4.06
C ALA A 165 13.09 -0.13 -4.36
N ASP A 166 11.90 0.13 -3.80
CA ASP A 166 11.19 1.41 -3.94
C ASP A 166 12.00 2.59 -3.38
N VAL A 167 12.60 2.44 -2.19
CA VAL A 167 13.46 3.48 -1.62
C VAL A 167 14.72 3.70 -2.45
N LEU A 168 15.40 2.63 -2.88
CA LEU A 168 16.61 2.72 -3.69
C LEU A 168 16.36 3.43 -5.03
N VAL A 169 15.33 3.01 -5.76
CA VAL A 169 15.03 3.55 -7.09
C VAL A 169 14.62 5.02 -7.03
N ARG A 170 13.87 5.45 -6.01
CA ARG A 170 13.51 6.85 -5.79
C ARG A 170 14.70 7.74 -5.43
N ASN A 171 15.78 7.16 -4.91
CA ASN A 171 17.03 7.84 -4.61
C ASN A 171 18.09 7.65 -5.70
N GLY A 172 17.70 7.18 -6.90
CA GLY A 172 18.58 7.10 -8.07
C GLY A 172 19.60 5.97 -8.02
N VAL A 173 19.46 5.01 -7.11
CA VAL A 173 20.25 3.77 -7.10
C VAL A 173 19.49 2.71 -7.89
N LYS A 174 20.16 1.91 -8.72
CA LYS A 174 19.46 0.87 -9.52
C LYS A 174 19.32 -0.42 -8.70
N PRO A 175 18.11 -0.79 -8.23
CA PRO A 175 17.90 -2.09 -7.60
C PRO A 175 17.73 -3.20 -8.65
N VAL A 176 18.34 -4.36 -8.37
CA VAL A 176 18.08 -5.62 -9.07
C VAL A 176 17.55 -6.62 -8.05
N VAL A 177 16.27 -6.98 -8.18
CA VAL A 177 15.57 -7.85 -7.25
C VAL A 177 15.62 -9.28 -7.78
N PHE A 178 16.20 -10.19 -7.00
CA PHE A 178 16.24 -11.62 -7.27
C PHE A 178 15.16 -12.34 -6.46
N ASP A 179 14.41 -13.25 -7.07
CA ASP A 179 13.48 -14.11 -6.35
C ASP A 179 13.40 -15.50 -7.00
N ARG A 180 13.28 -16.54 -6.18
CA ARG A 180 13.17 -17.93 -6.65
C ARG A 180 11.82 -18.23 -7.33
N TYR A 181 10.80 -17.43 -7.04
CA TYR A 181 9.46 -17.60 -7.60
C TYR A 181 9.27 -16.79 -8.88
N PRO A 182 8.32 -17.17 -9.75
CA PRO A 182 8.08 -16.50 -11.03
C PRO A 182 7.36 -15.15 -10.92
N GLU A 183 6.83 -14.81 -9.74
CA GLU A 183 6.12 -13.55 -9.49
C GLU A 183 6.61 -12.88 -8.20
N ILE A 184 6.54 -11.55 -8.18
CA ILE A 184 6.89 -10.77 -6.99
C ILE A 184 5.85 -10.94 -5.88
N GLY A 185 6.19 -10.51 -4.66
CA GLY A 185 5.29 -10.37 -3.52
C GLY A 185 5.48 -11.40 -2.42
N GLY A 186 6.24 -12.47 -2.65
CA GLY A 186 6.44 -13.54 -1.66
C GLY A 186 5.09 -14.06 -1.13
N LEU A 187 4.89 -14.04 0.19
CA LEU A 187 3.62 -14.48 0.78
C LEU A 187 2.41 -13.62 0.39
N LEU A 188 2.58 -12.38 -0.09
CA LEU A 188 1.45 -11.60 -0.63
C LEU A 188 0.82 -12.32 -1.85
N THR A 189 1.67 -12.91 -2.69
CA THR A 189 1.26 -13.59 -3.93
C THR A 189 0.99 -15.07 -3.69
N PHE A 190 1.83 -15.75 -2.91
CA PHE A 190 1.75 -17.21 -2.76
C PHE A 190 1.10 -17.68 -1.46
N GLY A 191 0.94 -16.81 -0.46
CA GLY A 191 0.38 -17.16 0.86
C GLY A 191 -1.02 -16.60 1.11
N ILE A 192 -1.20 -15.28 0.96
CA ILE A 192 -2.48 -14.61 1.25
C ILE A 192 -3.52 -15.03 0.20
N PRO A 193 -4.69 -15.56 0.60
CA PRO A 193 -5.71 -15.97 -0.37
C PRO A 193 -6.31 -14.79 -1.16
N GLU A 194 -6.79 -15.10 -2.36
CA GLU A 194 -7.32 -14.10 -3.31
C GLU A 194 -8.54 -13.33 -2.78
N PHE A 195 -9.35 -13.97 -1.91
CA PHE A 195 -10.51 -13.33 -1.31
C PHE A 195 -10.17 -12.18 -0.34
N LYS A 196 -8.88 -12.06 0.02
CA LYS A 196 -8.33 -10.99 0.86
C LYS A 196 -7.45 -10.02 0.07
N LEU A 197 -6.71 -10.50 -0.92
CA LEU A 197 -5.83 -9.71 -1.78
C LEU A 197 -5.80 -10.32 -3.18
N GLU A 198 -6.41 -9.62 -4.14
CA GLU A 198 -6.37 -10.07 -5.54
C GLU A 198 -4.95 -10.09 -6.10
N LYS A 199 -4.60 -11.13 -6.88
CA LYS A 199 -3.24 -11.28 -7.43
C LYS A 199 -2.89 -10.21 -8.46
N SER A 200 -3.92 -9.68 -9.13
CA SER A 200 -3.82 -8.55 -10.05
C SER A 200 -3.19 -7.30 -9.41
N VAL A 201 -3.33 -7.13 -8.09
CA VAL A 201 -2.71 -6.04 -7.33
C VAL A 201 -1.19 -6.13 -7.41
N MET A 202 -0.63 -7.32 -7.14
CA MET A 202 0.82 -7.54 -7.21
C MET A 202 1.35 -7.49 -8.64
N SER A 203 0.61 -8.04 -9.62
CA SER A 203 1.01 -7.95 -11.03
C SER A 203 1.03 -6.50 -11.53
N ARG A 204 0.10 -5.64 -11.08
CA ARG A 204 0.11 -4.21 -11.39
C ARG A 204 1.29 -3.51 -10.72
N ARG A 205 1.52 -3.79 -9.45
CA ARG A 205 2.64 -3.24 -8.70
C ARG A 205 3.99 -3.56 -9.33
N ARG A 206 4.17 -4.79 -9.82
CA ARG A 206 5.36 -5.19 -10.57
C ARG A 206 5.63 -4.25 -11.74
N LYS A 207 4.62 -4.02 -12.58
CA LYS A 207 4.73 -3.11 -13.74
C LYS A 207 5.12 -1.70 -13.33
N VAL A 208 4.53 -1.18 -12.26
CA VAL A 208 4.88 0.15 -11.72
C VAL A 208 6.36 0.20 -11.33
N PHE A 209 6.87 -0.82 -10.63
CA PHE A 209 8.29 -0.87 -10.27
C PHE A 209 9.22 -1.05 -11.47
N GLU A 210 8.84 -1.88 -12.44
CA GLU A 210 9.60 -2.03 -13.70
C GLU A 210 9.67 -0.67 -14.45
N GLU A 211 8.57 0.08 -14.53
CA GLU A 211 8.52 1.42 -15.11
C GLU A 211 9.35 2.45 -14.33
N MET A 212 9.48 2.28 -13.02
CA MET A 212 10.37 3.11 -12.19
C MET A 212 11.85 2.81 -12.42
N GLY A 213 12.19 1.66 -13.03
CA GLY A 213 13.57 1.24 -13.30
C GLY A 213 14.08 0.09 -12.42
N VAL A 214 13.20 -0.56 -11.65
CA VAL A 214 13.55 -1.77 -10.89
C VAL A 214 13.68 -2.96 -11.84
N GLU A 215 14.81 -3.68 -11.78
CA GLU A 215 15.02 -4.89 -12.57
C GLU A 215 14.64 -6.12 -11.73
N PHE A 216 13.75 -6.97 -12.24
CA PHE A 216 13.38 -8.23 -11.60
C PHE A 216 14.01 -9.43 -12.29
N ARG A 217 14.80 -10.20 -11.54
CA ARG A 217 15.37 -11.51 -11.93
C ARG A 217 14.64 -12.60 -11.16
N LEU A 218 13.45 -12.93 -11.67
CA LEU A 218 12.56 -13.94 -11.08
C LEU A 218 12.96 -15.35 -11.50
N SER A 219 12.38 -16.37 -10.86
CA SER A 219 12.76 -17.77 -11.05
C SER A 219 14.27 -18.01 -10.92
N THR A 220 14.92 -17.30 -10.00
CA THR A 220 16.36 -17.35 -9.76
C THR A 220 16.63 -17.51 -8.27
N GLU A 221 17.13 -18.68 -7.87
CA GLU A 221 17.48 -18.98 -6.49
C GLU A 221 18.95 -18.66 -6.20
N VAL A 222 19.20 -17.63 -5.39
CA VAL A 222 20.54 -17.25 -4.96
C VAL A 222 21.12 -18.31 -4.03
N GLY A 223 22.33 -18.78 -4.34
CA GLY A 223 22.99 -19.93 -3.72
C GLY A 223 22.91 -21.21 -4.56
N ILE A 224 21.94 -21.30 -5.47
CA ILE A 224 21.78 -22.45 -6.39
C ILE A 224 22.09 -22.00 -7.83
N ASP A 225 21.24 -21.15 -8.40
CA ASP A 225 21.36 -20.69 -9.79
C ASP A 225 22.43 -19.60 -9.94
N VAL A 226 22.53 -18.72 -8.93
CA VAL A 226 23.53 -17.64 -8.87
C VAL A 226 24.24 -17.68 -7.53
N GLN A 227 25.57 -17.80 -7.55
CA GLN A 227 26.37 -17.84 -6.34
C GLN A 227 26.47 -16.47 -5.68
N LEU A 228 26.39 -16.42 -4.34
CA LEU A 228 26.41 -15.16 -3.58
C LEU A 228 27.71 -14.36 -3.82
N ASN A 229 28.86 -15.03 -3.91
CA ASN A 229 30.14 -14.37 -4.17
C ASN A 229 30.12 -13.55 -5.46
N LYS A 230 29.49 -14.08 -6.52
CA LYS A 230 29.32 -13.36 -7.78
C LYS A 230 28.47 -12.09 -7.62
N ILE A 231 27.43 -12.15 -6.79
CA ILE A 231 26.60 -10.97 -6.48
C ILE A 231 27.43 -9.93 -5.71
N LEU A 232 28.25 -10.37 -4.75
CA LEU A 232 29.10 -9.45 -3.99
C LEU A 232 30.20 -8.78 -4.84
N GLU A 233 30.62 -9.41 -5.94
CA GLU A 233 31.58 -8.85 -6.89
C GLU A 233 30.91 -7.88 -7.89
N GLU A 234 29.66 -8.14 -8.30
CA GLU A 234 28.95 -7.37 -9.34
C GLU A 234 28.17 -6.15 -8.83
N PHE A 235 27.84 -6.10 -7.53
CA PHE A 235 26.96 -5.10 -6.94
C PHE A 235 27.65 -4.29 -5.84
N ASP A 236 27.31 -3.02 -5.71
CA ASP A 236 27.89 -2.14 -4.68
C ASP A 236 27.38 -2.47 -3.27
N ALA A 237 26.19 -3.05 -3.15
CA ALA A 237 25.64 -3.56 -1.90
C ALA A 237 24.61 -4.67 -2.13
N VAL A 238 24.29 -5.40 -1.06
CA VAL A 238 23.29 -6.47 -1.06
C VAL A 238 22.33 -6.30 0.11
N PHE A 239 21.02 -6.35 -0.17
CA PHE A 239 19.97 -6.46 0.83
C PHE A 239 19.39 -7.88 0.82
N MET A 240 19.25 -8.49 1.99
CA MET A 240 18.72 -9.85 2.16
C MET A 240 17.34 -9.81 2.81
N GLY A 241 16.29 -9.98 1.99
CA GLY A 241 14.88 -9.93 2.38
C GLY A 241 14.12 -11.22 2.10
N MET A 242 14.77 -12.36 2.29
CA MET A 242 14.23 -13.69 1.95
C MET A 242 13.04 -14.11 2.84
N GLY A 243 12.83 -13.48 4.00
CA GLY A 243 11.78 -13.89 4.93
C GLY A 243 12.13 -15.17 5.70
N THR A 244 11.12 -15.93 6.11
CA THR A 244 11.27 -17.15 6.92
C THR A 244 10.55 -18.29 6.22
N TYR A 245 11.29 -19.36 5.90
CA TYR A 245 10.79 -20.55 5.20
C TYR A 245 11.19 -21.82 5.92
#